data_AF-A0A1Y5FBA1-F1
#
_entry.id   AF-A0A1Y5FBA1-F1
#
_cell.length_a   1.000
_cell.length_b   1.000
_cell.length_c   1.000
_cell.angle_alpha   90.00
_cell.angle_beta   90.00
_cell.angle_gamma   90.00
#
_symmetry.space_group_name_H-M   'P 1'
#
loop_
_entity.id
_entity.type
_entity.pdbx_description
1 polymer ?
#
loop_
_entity_poly.entity_id
_entity_poly.type
_entity_poly.pdbx_seq_one_letter_code
_entity_poly.pdbx_strand_id
1 'polypeptide(L)'
;MNGIAQFIQDGGVFMWVILLIWSIGLAIAIERFSKLSFKLDVDGPSFMNELQRYILSNDIQGAIRVCSGSVAALPRVLKSGLKRSSQNPAQVQNAIDATALEIIPKVELRLNYLQLIANVSTLLGLLGTIQGLIQSFAAVASADPSQKQELLALGIAKAMNTTFLGLLSAISIMLLHGFLSAKSEKIINEIDEFSVKLMDLLGTKQEKES
;
A
#
# COMPACT_ATOMS: atom_id res chain seq x y z
N MET A 1 -4.62 34.35 11.58
CA MET A 1 -4.29 32.92 11.73
C MET A 1 -5.52 31.99 11.60
N ASN A 2 -6.61 32.37 10.90
CA ASN A 2 -7.84 31.55 10.80
C ASN A 2 -8.25 31.14 9.37
N GLY A 3 -7.39 31.33 8.35
CA GLY A 3 -7.77 31.12 6.95
C GLY A 3 -8.17 29.67 6.61
N ILE A 4 -7.52 28.67 7.21
CA ILE A 4 -7.82 27.25 6.96
C ILE A 4 -9.10 26.81 7.68
N ALA A 5 -9.32 27.29 8.90
CA ALA A 5 -10.53 26.97 9.66
C ALA A 5 -11.79 27.61 9.05
N GLN A 6 -11.67 28.85 8.54
CA GLN A 6 -12.74 29.51 7.78
C GLN A 6 -13.02 28.78 6.46
N PHE A 7 -11.97 28.42 5.70
CA PHE A 7 -12.10 27.63 4.47
C PHE A 7 -12.87 26.32 4.68
N ILE A 8 -12.62 25.62 5.79
CA ILE A 8 -13.31 24.36 6.13
C ILE A 8 -14.75 24.60 6.59
N GLN A 9 -15.03 25.65 7.35
CA GLN A 9 -16.40 26.00 7.74
C GLN A 9 -17.24 26.42 6.53
N ASP A 10 -16.62 27.13 5.59
CA ASP A 10 -17.30 27.64 4.40
C ASP A 10 -17.67 26.53 3.42
N GLY A 11 -16.91 25.42 3.32
CA GLY A 11 -17.19 24.31 2.40
C GLY A 11 -18.35 23.37 2.75
N GLY A 12 -18.90 23.48 3.96
CA GLY A 12 -20.03 22.64 4.41
C GLY A 12 -19.63 21.23 4.88
N VAL A 13 -20.64 20.39 5.13
CA VAL A 13 -20.47 19.09 5.80
C VAL A 13 -19.52 18.14 5.05
N PHE A 14 -19.53 18.16 3.71
CA PHE A 14 -18.68 17.29 2.90
C PHE A 14 -17.18 17.58 3.06
N MET A 15 -16.77 18.82 3.34
CA MET A 15 -15.36 19.10 3.60
C MET A 15 -14.86 18.35 4.83
N TRP A 16 -15.63 18.32 5.92
CA TRP A 16 -15.26 17.57 7.12
C TRP A 16 -15.19 16.06 6.88
N VAL A 17 -16.12 15.52 6.09
CA VAL A 17 -16.12 14.09 5.71
C VAL A 17 -14.89 13.75 4.87
N ILE A 18 -14.55 14.59 3.88
CA ILE A 18 -13.35 14.42 3.04
C ILE A 18 -12.08 14.47 3.91
N LEU A 19 -11.97 15.42 4.83
CA LEU A 19 -10.82 15.51 5.74
C LEU A 19 -10.67 14.28 6.62
N LEU A 20 -11.78 13.74 7.15
CA LEU A 20 -11.77 12.52 7.96
C LEU A 20 -11.24 11.34 7.14
N ILE A 21 -11.77 11.15 5.93
CA ILE A 21 -11.36 10.05 5.04
C ILE A 21 -9.90 10.21 4.61
N TRP A 22 -9.47 11.45 4.33
CA TRP A 22 -8.09 11.76 4.01
C TRP A 22 -7.13 11.40 5.15
N SER A 23 -7.48 11.78 6.39
CA SER A 23 -6.72 11.47 7.59
C SER A 23 -6.60 9.96 7.82
N ILE A 24 -7.69 9.20 7.63
CA ILE A 24 -7.67 7.73 7.71
C ILE A 24 -6.75 7.14 6.63
N GLY A 25 -6.84 7.63 5.39
CA GLY A 25 -5.97 7.20 4.29
C GLY A 25 -4.49 7.42 4.59
N LEU A 26 -4.14 8.61 5.09
CA LEU A 26 -2.78 8.93 5.50
C LEU A 26 -2.29 8.03 6.66
N ALA A 27 -3.14 7.78 7.67
CA ALA A 27 -2.78 6.90 8.78
C ALA A 27 -2.46 5.47 8.30
N ILE A 28 -3.30 4.92 7.41
CA ILE A 28 -3.08 3.60 6.80
C ILE A 28 -1.78 3.61 5.97
N ALA A 29 -1.54 4.65 5.18
CA ALA A 29 -0.35 4.77 4.35
C ALA A 29 0.94 4.80 5.20
N ILE A 30 0.95 5.57 6.30
CA ILE A 30 2.11 5.66 7.21
C ILE A 30 2.37 4.33 7.93
N GLU A 31 1.32 3.68 8.43
CA GLU A 31 1.43 2.35 9.05
C GLU A 31 2.03 1.35 8.05
N ARG A 32 1.56 1.38 6.80
CA ARG A 32 2.02 0.47 5.76
C ARG A 32 3.43 0.76 5.31
N PHE A 33 3.78 2.02 5.07
CA PHE A 33 5.15 2.43 4.75
C PHE A 33 6.14 1.91 5.80
N SER A 34 5.78 2.04 7.08
CA SER A 34 6.64 1.59 8.17
C SER A 34 6.79 0.06 8.20
N LYS A 35 5.69 -0.69 8.08
CA LYS A 35 5.74 -2.17 8.09
C LYS A 35 6.49 -2.73 6.88
N LEU A 36 6.22 -2.18 5.70
CA LEU A 36 6.81 -2.66 4.46
C LEU A 36 8.31 -2.36 4.45
N SER A 37 8.69 -1.12 4.79
CA SER A 37 10.10 -0.70 4.74
C SER A 37 10.97 -1.19 5.89
N PHE A 38 10.44 -1.33 7.10
CA PHE A 38 11.27 -1.67 8.27
C PHE A 38 11.14 -3.11 8.74
N LYS A 39 10.11 -3.86 8.32
CA LYS A 39 9.88 -5.24 8.82
C LYS A 39 9.86 -6.30 7.74
N LEU A 40 9.28 -6.00 6.57
CA LEU A 40 9.03 -7.00 5.53
C LEU A 40 10.08 -7.00 4.42
N ASP A 41 10.72 -5.86 4.18
CA ASP A 41 11.79 -5.66 3.21
C ASP A 41 13.14 -6.05 3.80
N VAL A 42 13.98 -6.68 2.97
CA VAL A 42 15.38 -7.02 3.25
C VAL A 42 16.15 -6.80 1.96
N ASP A 43 17.46 -6.57 2.06
CA ASP A 43 18.32 -6.58 0.88
C ASP A 43 18.41 -8.01 0.33
N GLY A 44 17.50 -8.37 -0.58
CA GLY A 44 17.39 -9.69 -1.17
C GLY A 44 18.71 -10.20 -1.77
N PRO A 45 19.40 -9.43 -2.64
CA PRO A 45 20.71 -9.81 -3.16
C PRO A 45 21.76 -10.12 -2.09
N SER A 46 21.91 -9.23 -1.10
CA SER A 46 22.89 -9.46 -0.01
C SER A 46 22.52 -10.66 0.85
N PHE A 47 21.22 -10.81 1.16
CA PHE A 47 20.70 -11.95 1.92
C PHE A 47 20.93 -13.28 1.18
N MET A 48 20.67 -13.33 -0.12
CA MET A 48 20.90 -14.52 -0.93
C MET A 48 22.39 -14.87 -1.03
N ASN A 49 23.26 -13.86 -1.19
CA ASN A 49 24.71 -14.07 -1.21
C ASN A 49 25.22 -14.65 0.11
N GLU A 50 24.70 -14.19 1.25
CA GLU A 50 25.00 -14.78 2.55
C GLU A 50 24.48 -16.22 2.63
N LEU A 51 23.24 -16.45 2.22
CA LEU A 51 22.59 -17.76 2.26
C LEU A 51 23.32 -18.80 1.40
N GLN A 52 23.76 -18.40 0.20
CA GLN A 52 24.50 -19.24 -0.73
C GLN A 52 25.82 -19.75 -0.11
N ARG A 53 26.51 -18.95 0.70
CA ARG A 53 27.76 -19.39 1.36
C ARG A 53 27.53 -20.56 2.31
N TYR A 54 26.43 -20.54 3.07
CA TYR A 54 26.05 -21.64 3.97
C TYR A 54 25.65 -22.90 3.18
N ILE A 55 24.86 -22.74 2.12
CA ILE A 55 24.42 -23.87 1.27
C ILE A 55 25.62 -24.54 0.59
N LEU A 56 26.54 -23.76 0.02
CA LEU A 56 27.75 -24.28 -0.63
C LEU A 56 28.74 -24.92 0.36
N SER A 57 28.73 -24.48 1.62
CA SER A 57 29.53 -25.08 2.71
C SER A 57 28.86 -26.30 3.34
N ASN A 58 27.76 -26.78 2.75
CA ASN A 58 26.94 -27.90 3.23
C ASN A 58 26.30 -27.68 4.62
N ASP A 59 26.24 -26.43 5.09
CA ASP A 59 25.65 -26.06 6.39
C ASP A 59 24.20 -25.56 6.23
N ILE A 60 23.28 -26.50 5.96
CA ILE A 60 21.84 -26.20 5.84
C ILE A 60 21.27 -25.68 7.17
N GLN A 61 21.80 -26.15 8.31
CA GLN A 61 21.35 -25.68 9.62
C GLN A 61 21.72 -24.21 9.87
N GLY A 62 22.92 -23.80 9.46
CA GLY A 62 23.36 -22.41 9.42
C GLY A 62 22.47 -21.56 8.53
N ALA A 63 22.16 -22.02 7.32
CA ALA A 63 21.24 -21.34 6.40
C ALA A 63 19.85 -21.13 7.04
N ILE A 64 19.28 -22.15 7.69
CA ILE A 64 17.99 -22.04 8.40
C ILE A 64 18.08 -21.03 9.56
N ARG A 65 19.22 -20.96 10.25
CA ARG A 65 19.44 -20.01 11.37
C ARG A 65 19.46 -18.57 10.89
N VAL A 66 20.16 -18.28 9.79
CA VAL A 66 20.16 -16.97 9.14
C VAL A 66 18.74 -16.56 8.75
N CYS A 67 17.99 -17.46 8.10
CA CYS A 67 16.60 -17.18 7.77
C CYS A 67 15.69 -16.99 9.00
N SER A 68 16.02 -17.62 10.13
CA SER A 68 15.25 -17.51 11.38
C SER A 68 15.53 -16.21 12.14
N GLY A 69 16.67 -15.55 11.88
CA GLY A 69 17.02 -14.26 12.46
C GLY A 69 16.25 -13.08 11.88
N SER A 70 15.55 -13.27 10.76
CA SER A 70 14.79 -12.22 10.09
C SER A 70 13.28 -12.48 10.10
N VAL A 71 12.52 -11.39 10.27
CA VAL A 71 11.04 -11.39 10.17
C VAL A 71 10.55 -11.00 8.77
N ALA A 72 11.47 -10.70 7.85
CA ALA A 72 11.18 -10.29 6.49
C ALA A 72 10.49 -11.41 5.68
N ALA A 73 9.84 -11.02 4.59
CA ALA A 73 9.05 -11.93 3.77
C ALA A 73 9.93 -12.98 3.07
N LEU A 74 11.00 -12.54 2.42
CA LEU A 74 11.93 -13.41 1.69
C LEU A 74 12.57 -14.51 2.58
N PRO A 75 13.19 -14.20 3.73
CA PRO A 75 13.76 -15.22 4.61
C PRO A 75 12.75 -16.24 5.12
N ARG A 76 11.50 -15.83 5.35
CA ARG A 76 10.43 -16.74 5.78
C ARG A 76 10.07 -17.76 4.71
N VAL A 77 10.01 -17.33 3.45
CA VAL A 77 9.74 -18.22 2.32
C VAL A 77 10.93 -19.15 2.07
N LEU A 78 12.16 -18.63 2.00
CA LEU A 78 13.35 -19.46 1.77
C LEU A 78 13.58 -20.49 2.89
N LYS A 79 13.24 -20.15 4.14
CA LYS A 79 13.30 -21.08 5.28
C LYS A 79 12.43 -22.32 5.10
N SER A 80 11.25 -22.20 4.48
CA SER A 80 10.36 -23.36 4.31
C SER A 80 10.93 -24.35 3.29
N GLY A 81 11.55 -23.85 2.22
CA GLY A 81 12.31 -24.66 1.27
C GLY A 81 13.51 -25.35 1.92
N LEU A 82 14.33 -24.59 2.65
CA LEU A 82 15.51 -25.14 3.34
C LEU A 82 15.17 -26.22 4.38
N LYS A 83 14.06 -26.07 5.12
CA LYS A 83 13.61 -27.10 6.07
C LYS A 83 13.25 -28.44 5.42
N ARG A 84 12.92 -28.42 4.12
CA ARG A 84 12.56 -29.61 3.34
C ARG A 84 13.63 -29.98 2.32
N SER A 85 14.83 -29.39 2.38
CA SER A 85 15.89 -29.58 1.38
C SER A 85 16.35 -31.04 1.20
N SER A 86 16.12 -31.90 2.20
CA SER A 86 16.41 -33.34 2.13
C SER A 86 15.33 -34.16 1.41
N GLN A 87 14.22 -33.54 1.01
CA GLN A 87 13.12 -34.18 0.29
C GLN A 87 13.31 -34.05 -1.24
N ASN A 88 12.40 -34.67 -1.99
CA ASN A 88 12.35 -34.53 -3.44
C ASN A 88 12.19 -33.05 -3.83
N PRO A 89 12.87 -32.54 -4.88
CA PRO A 89 12.72 -31.17 -5.38
C PRO A 89 11.27 -30.69 -5.50
N ALA A 90 10.34 -31.55 -5.93
CA ALA A 90 8.92 -31.20 -6.02
C ALA A 90 8.31 -30.86 -4.65
N GLN A 91 8.72 -31.55 -3.57
CA GLN A 91 8.25 -31.25 -2.21
C GLN A 91 8.86 -29.97 -1.65
N VAL A 92 10.09 -29.63 -2.06
CA VAL A 92 10.75 -28.36 -1.70
C VAL A 92 10.02 -27.19 -2.36
N GLN A 93 9.76 -27.26 -3.67
CA GLN A 93 9.02 -26.23 -4.40
C GLN A 93 7.62 -26.03 -3.79
N ASN A 94 6.88 -27.11 -3.56
CA ASN A 94 5.56 -27.04 -2.92
C ASN A 94 5.59 -26.36 -1.54
N ALA A 95 6.70 -26.48 -0.80
CA ALA A 95 6.88 -25.82 0.50
C ALA A 95 7.05 -24.31 0.38
N ILE A 96 7.87 -23.91 -0.58
CA ILE A 96 8.14 -22.52 -0.92
C ILE A 96 6.83 -21.87 -1.36
N ASP A 97 6.14 -22.47 -2.34
CA ASP A 97 4.89 -21.93 -2.90
C ASP A 97 3.80 -21.82 -1.84
N ALA A 98 3.62 -22.85 -1.01
CA ALA A 98 2.64 -22.81 0.09
C ALA A 98 2.92 -21.66 1.08
N THR A 99 4.19 -21.37 1.33
CA THR A 99 4.58 -20.27 2.24
C THR A 99 4.44 -18.92 1.56
N ALA A 100 4.79 -18.83 0.27
CA ALA A 100 4.60 -17.63 -0.54
C ALA A 100 3.11 -17.23 -0.60
N LEU A 101 2.21 -18.20 -0.84
CA LEU A 101 0.76 -18.00 -0.80
C LEU A 101 0.23 -17.48 0.54
N GLU A 102 0.92 -17.79 1.65
CA GLU A 102 0.57 -17.26 2.97
C GLU A 102 1.12 -15.85 3.22
N ILE A 103 2.30 -15.54 2.68
CA ILE A 103 3.04 -14.31 2.95
C ILE A 103 2.66 -13.18 1.99
N ILE A 104 2.53 -13.45 0.69
CA ILE A 104 2.22 -12.45 -0.35
C ILE A 104 0.97 -11.63 0.03
N PRO A 105 -0.18 -12.24 0.42
CA PRO A 105 -1.35 -11.46 0.83
C PRO A 105 -1.10 -10.56 2.04
N LYS A 106 -0.16 -10.91 2.94
CA LYS A 106 0.20 -10.06 4.10
C LYS A 106 1.02 -8.85 3.68
N VAL A 107 1.84 -8.98 2.65
CA VAL A 107 2.60 -7.88 2.03
C VAL A 107 1.62 -6.91 1.36
N GLU A 108 0.67 -7.41 0.58
CA GLU A 108 -0.30 -6.61 -0.18
C GLU A 108 -1.46 -6.04 0.65
N LEU A 109 -1.67 -6.54 1.87
CA LEU A 109 -2.83 -6.21 2.70
C LEU A 109 -3.07 -4.69 2.80
N ARG A 110 -4.33 -4.26 2.82
CA ARG A 110 -4.73 -2.84 2.91
C ARG A 110 -4.24 -1.89 1.80
N LEU A 111 -3.43 -2.29 0.82
CA LEU A 111 -3.06 -1.41 -0.30
C LEU A 111 -4.30 -1.04 -1.12
N ASN A 112 -5.16 -2.03 -1.40
CA ASN A 112 -6.45 -1.81 -2.07
C ASN A 112 -7.38 -0.82 -1.34
N TYR A 113 -7.27 -0.70 -0.01
CA TYR A 113 -8.06 0.31 0.72
C TYR A 113 -7.58 1.73 0.43
N LEU A 114 -6.28 1.96 0.20
CA LEU A 114 -5.79 3.29 -0.18
C LEU A 114 -6.38 3.71 -1.52
N GLN A 115 -6.42 2.81 -2.49
CA GLN A 115 -7.06 3.06 -3.78
C GLN A 115 -8.55 3.35 -3.63
N LEU A 116 -9.26 2.58 -2.80
CA LEU A 116 -10.68 2.82 -2.50
C LEU A 116 -10.89 4.20 -1.87
N ILE A 117 -10.10 4.56 -0.87
CA ILE A 117 -10.19 5.84 -0.15
C ILE A 117 -9.93 7.02 -1.11
N ALA A 118 -8.94 6.91 -2.00
CA ALA A 118 -8.69 7.91 -3.02
C ALA A 118 -9.91 8.12 -3.94
N ASN A 119 -10.49 7.01 -4.44
CA ASN A 119 -11.67 7.07 -5.31
C ASN A 119 -12.88 7.68 -4.58
N VAL A 120 -13.14 7.24 -3.35
CA VAL A 120 -14.24 7.77 -2.53
C VAL A 120 -14.04 9.25 -2.24
N SER A 121 -12.82 9.71 -1.96
CA SER A 121 -12.50 11.12 -1.76
C SER A 121 -12.87 11.99 -2.97
N THR A 122 -12.54 11.54 -4.18
CA THR A 122 -12.92 12.23 -5.42
C THR A 122 -14.43 12.30 -5.59
N LEU A 123 -15.13 11.18 -5.38
CA LEU A 123 -16.58 11.11 -5.51
C LEU A 123 -17.29 12.01 -4.49
N LEU A 124 -16.77 12.10 -3.25
CA LEU A 124 -17.29 13.01 -2.24
C LEU A 124 -17.05 14.48 -2.59
N GLY A 125 -15.93 14.81 -3.23
CA GLY A 125 -15.69 16.15 -3.77
C GLY A 125 -16.75 16.54 -4.79
N LEU A 126 -17.00 15.68 -5.78
CA LEU A 126 -18.02 15.88 -6.81
C LEU A 126 -19.43 16.00 -6.20
N LEU A 127 -19.77 15.12 -5.25
CA LEU A 127 -21.04 15.15 -4.54
C LEU A 127 -21.23 16.46 -3.76
N GLY A 128 -20.18 16.94 -3.10
CA GLY A 128 -20.18 18.21 -2.40
C GLY A 128 -20.40 19.41 -3.33
N THR A 129 -19.85 19.37 -4.54
CA THR A 129 -20.13 20.41 -5.55
C THR A 129 -21.58 20.40 -6.00
N ILE A 130 -22.16 19.23 -6.27
CA ILE A 130 -23.58 19.10 -6.64
C ILE A 130 -24.47 19.66 -5.52
N GLN A 131 -24.19 19.29 -4.27
CA GLN A 131 -24.96 19.77 -3.12
C GLN A 131 -24.80 21.29 -2.91
N GLY A 132 -23.58 21.83 -3.09
CA GLY A 132 -23.34 23.27 -3.02
C GLY A 132 -24.10 24.06 -4.08
N LEU A 133 -24.12 23.58 -5.33
CA LEU A 133 -24.87 24.21 -6.41
C LEU A 133 -26.40 24.17 -6.15
N ILE A 134 -26.94 23.04 -5.67
CA ILE A 134 -28.36 22.93 -5.31
C ILE A 134 -28.73 23.99 -4.25
N GLN A 135 -27.91 24.15 -3.21
CA GLN A 135 -28.15 25.16 -2.17
C GLN A 135 -28.03 26.59 -2.71
N SER A 136 -27.08 26.83 -3.61
CA SER A 136 -26.87 28.14 -4.24
C SER A 136 -28.09 28.58 -5.05
N PHE A 137 -28.60 27.69 -5.92
CA PHE A 137 -29.78 28.00 -6.73
C PHE A 137 -31.05 28.15 -5.88
N ALA A 138 -31.20 27.34 -4.82
CA ALA A 138 -32.31 27.47 -3.88
C ALA A 138 -32.28 28.84 -3.14
N ALA A 139 -31.11 29.29 -2.70
CA ALA A 139 -30.96 30.59 -2.03
C ALA A 139 -31.26 31.77 -2.97
N VAL A 140 -30.84 31.69 -4.24
CA VAL A 140 -31.09 32.73 -5.25
C VAL A 140 -32.58 32.83 -5.62
N ALA A 141 -33.32 31.73 -5.54
CA ALA A 141 -34.75 31.71 -5.88
C ALA A 141 -35.59 32.58 -4.93
N SER A 142 -35.21 32.66 -3.65
CA SER A 142 -35.92 33.42 -2.61
C SER A 142 -35.27 34.76 -2.24
N ALA A 143 -34.12 35.11 -2.82
CA ALA A 143 -33.36 36.31 -2.48
C ALA A 143 -33.78 37.56 -3.26
N ASP A 144 -33.50 38.74 -2.68
CA ASP A 144 -33.70 40.03 -3.31
C ASP A 144 -32.80 40.21 -4.55
N PRO A 145 -33.28 40.85 -5.64
CA PRO A 145 -32.52 41.00 -6.89
C PRO A 145 -31.12 41.59 -6.73
N SER A 146 -30.91 42.47 -5.75
CA SER A 146 -29.62 43.10 -5.45
C SER A 146 -28.60 42.13 -4.84
N GLN A 147 -29.03 41.04 -4.20
CA GLN A 147 -28.18 40.08 -3.50
C GLN A 147 -27.97 38.76 -4.26
N LYS A 148 -28.77 38.50 -5.31
CA LYS A 148 -28.73 37.25 -6.08
C LYS A 148 -27.34 36.92 -6.64
N GLN A 149 -26.65 37.93 -7.17
CA GLN A 149 -25.33 37.73 -7.76
C GLN A 149 -24.28 37.31 -6.71
N GLU A 150 -24.29 37.96 -5.54
CA GLU A 150 -23.36 37.66 -4.46
C GLU A 150 -23.61 36.27 -3.87
N LEU A 151 -24.87 35.92 -3.59
CA LEU A 151 -25.24 34.61 -3.05
C LEU A 151 -24.87 33.47 -3.99
N LEU A 152 -25.11 33.65 -5.30
CA LEU A 152 -24.72 32.66 -6.30
C LEU A 152 -23.20 32.46 -6.34
N ALA A 153 -22.44 33.56 -6.33
CA ALA A 153 -20.99 33.52 -6.38
C ALA A 153 -20.40 32.82 -5.13
N LEU A 154 -20.91 33.12 -3.94
CA LEU A 154 -20.47 32.48 -2.69
C LEU A 154 -20.75 30.97 -2.70
N GLY A 155 -21.93 30.57 -3.16
CA GLY A 155 -22.31 29.17 -3.21
C GLY A 155 -21.53 28.35 -4.25
N ILE A 156 -21.22 28.93 -5.41
CA ILE A 156 -20.33 28.32 -6.40
C ILE A 156 -18.91 28.20 -5.85
N ALA A 157 -18.38 29.25 -5.21
CA ALA A 157 -17.05 29.21 -4.61
C ALA A 157 -16.94 28.11 -3.55
N LYS A 158 -17.94 27.99 -2.67
CA LYS A 158 -18.08 26.89 -1.71
C LYS A 158 -18.07 25.52 -2.39
N ALA A 159 -18.86 25.35 -3.45
CA ALA A 159 -18.95 24.10 -4.20
C ALA A 159 -17.61 23.72 -4.84
N MET A 160 -16.87 24.69 -5.40
CA MET A 160 -15.56 24.46 -6.01
C MET A 160 -14.48 24.11 -4.99
N ASN A 161 -14.48 24.76 -3.82
CA ASN A 161 -13.53 24.48 -2.74
C ASN A 161 -13.64 23.03 -2.24
N THR A 162 -14.86 22.49 -2.14
CA THR A 162 -15.08 21.10 -1.74
C THR A 162 -14.51 20.10 -2.76
N THR A 163 -14.67 20.35 -4.07
CA THR A 163 -14.03 19.53 -5.11
C THR A 163 -12.52 19.63 -5.07
N PHE A 164 -11.97 20.84 -4.92
CA PHE A 164 -10.53 21.05 -4.80
C PHE A 164 -9.94 20.20 -3.66
N LEU A 165 -10.57 20.20 -2.48
CA LEU A 165 -10.12 19.38 -1.36
C LEU A 165 -10.27 17.88 -1.65
N GLY A 166 -11.38 17.45 -2.25
CA GLY A 166 -11.62 16.05 -2.62
C GLY A 166 -10.53 15.50 -3.55
N LEU A 167 -10.15 16.30 -4.56
CA LEU A 167 -9.07 16.00 -5.49
C LEU A 167 -7.70 16.02 -4.81
N LEU A 168 -7.41 17.03 -3.99
CA LEU A 168 -6.13 17.12 -3.26
C LEU A 168 -5.91 15.88 -2.38
N SER A 169 -6.94 15.49 -1.63
CA SER A 169 -6.94 14.28 -0.81
C SER A 169 -6.72 13.04 -1.68
N ALA A 170 -7.48 12.86 -2.77
CA ALA A 170 -7.37 11.70 -3.65
C ALA A 170 -5.98 11.57 -4.28
N ILE A 171 -5.43 12.66 -4.83
CA ILE A 171 -4.10 12.69 -5.46
C ILE A 171 -3.02 12.28 -4.46
N SER A 172 -3.05 12.85 -3.25
CA SER A 172 -2.04 12.53 -2.24
C SER A 172 -2.05 11.05 -1.83
N ILE A 173 -3.25 10.46 -1.65
CA ILE A 173 -3.40 9.05 -1.29
C ILE A 173 -2.99 8.15 -2.47
N MET A 174 -3.32 8.54 -3.70
CA MET A 174 -3.00 7.77 -4.90
C MET A 174 -1.49 7.72 -5.15
N LEU A 175 -0.75 8.82 -4.91
CA LEU A 175 0.71 8.82 -4.97
C LEU A 175 1.33 7.88 -3.93
N LEU A 176 0.83 7.92 -2.69
CA LEU A 176 1.29 7.02 -1.62
C LEU A 176 0.99 5.57 -1.94
N HIS A 177 -0.20 5.28 -2.48
CA HIS A 177 -0.57 3.94 -2.95
C HIS A 177 0.40 3.45 -4.02
N GLY A 178 0.68 4.26 -5.05
CA GLY A 178 1.61 3.88 -6.12
C GLY A 178 3.00 3.51 -5.61
N PHE A 179 3.56 4.32 -4.71
CA PHE A 179 4.86 4.02 -4.09
C PHE A 179 4.84 2.72 -3.27
N LEU A 180 3.82 2.54 -2.43
CA LEU A 180 3.70 1.36 -1.57
C LEU A 180 3.45 0.08 -2.38
N SER A 181 2.68 0.16 -3.46
CA SER A 181 2.42 -0.95 -4.36
C SER A 181 3.67 -1.36 -5.13
N ALA A 182 4.42 -0.40 -5.67
CA ALA A 182 5.71 -0.69 -6.32
C ALA A 182 6.70 -1.36 -5.36
N LYS A 183 6.72 -0.93 -4.09
CA LYS A 183 7.55 -1.57 -3.06
C LYS A 183 7.07 -2.98 -2.70
N SER A 184 5.76 -3.20 -2.63
CA SER A 184 5.17 -4.53 -2.39
C SER A 184 5.54 -5.49 -3.51
N GLU A 185 5.39 -5.04 -4.76
CA GLU A 185 5.75 -5.79 -5.96
C GLU A 185 7.25 -6.14 -5.99
N LYS A 186 8.12 -5.20 -5.62
CA LYS A 186 9.57 -5.48 -5.46
C LYS A 186 9.82 -6.67 -4.53
N ILE A 187 9.18 -6.70 -3.36
CA ILE A 187 9.36 -7.78 -2.37
C ILE A 187 8.85 -9.11 -2.92
N ILE A 188 7.73 -9.11 -3.63
CA ILE A 188 7.16 -10.32 -4.25
C ILE A 188 8.09 -10.85 -5.34
N ASN A 189 8.60 -9.97 -6.21
CA ASN A 189 9.55 -10.34 -7.25
C ASN A 189 10.85 -10.93 -6.67
N GLU A 190 11.35 -10.36 -5.57
CA GLU A 190 12.51 -10.92 -4.86
C GLU A 190 12.20 -12.31 -4.29
N ILE A 191 11.01 -12.52 -3.71
CA ILE A 191 10.59 -13.86 -3.24
C ILE A 191 10.65 -14.87 -4.39
N ASP A 192 10.09 -14.54 -5.56
CA ASP A 192 10.03 -15.45 -6.70
C ASP A 192 11.43 -15.72 -7.27
N GLU A 193 12.22 -14.66 -7.51
CA GLU A 193 13.58 -14.77 -8.06
C GLU A 193 14.49 -15.62 -7.18
N PHE A 194 14.52 -15.33 -5.88
CA PHE A 194 15.41 -16.02 -4.94
C PHE A 194 14.90 -17.41 -4.57
N SER A 195 13.60 -17.68 -4.68
CA SER A 195 13.05 -19.02 -4.55
C SER A 195 13.54 -19.94 -5.66
N VAL A 196 13.54 -19.46 -6.91
CA VAL A 196 14.10 -20.21 -8.06
C VAL A 196 15.60 -20.42 -7.88
N LYS A 197 16.35 -19.39 -7.45
CA LYS A 197 17.80 -19.52 -7.17
C LYS A 197 18.08 -20.55 -6.06
N LEU A 198 17.26 -20.58 -5.01
CA LEU A 198 17.41 -21.59 -3.95
C LEU A 198 17.22 -23.00 -4.50
N MET A 199 16.22 -23.22 -5.35
CA MET A 199 15.96 -24.51 -5.98
C MET A 199 17.11 -24.97 -6.87
N ASP A 200 17.68 -24.07 -7.66
CA ASP A 200 18.84 -24.35 -8.51
C ASP A 200 20.08 -24.76 -7.69
N LEU A 201 20.35 -24.05 -6.60
CA LEU A 201 21.44 -24.37 -5.67
C LEU A 201 21.25 -25.73 -5.00
N LEU A 202 20.01 -26.08 -4.62
CA LEU A 202 19.70 -27.38 -4.01
C LEU A 202 19.71 -28.52 -5.04
N GLY A 203 19.28 -28.28 -6.27
CA GLY A 203 19.30 -29.25 -7.37
C GLY A 203 20.73 -29.61 -7.79
N THR A 204 21.58 -28.60 -7.99
CA THR A 204 23.02 -28.79 -8.31
C THR A 204 23.75 -29.60 -7.23
N LYS A 205 23.29 -29.52 -5.97
CA LYS A 205 23.86 -30.31 -4.87
C LYS A 205 23.47 -31.79 -4.97
N GLN A 206 22.21 -32.11 -5.26
CA GLN A 206 21.74 -33.50 -5.35
C GLN A 206 22.44 -34.27 -6.48
N GLU A 207 22.79 -33.60 -7.59
CA GLU A 207 23.56 -34.20 -8.69
C GLU A 207 25.03 -34.49 -8.33
N LYS A 208 25.63 -33.76 -7.38
CA LYS A 208 27.02 -33.98 -6.93
C LYS A 208 27.15 -35.06 -5.85
N GLU A 209 26.08 -35.34 -5.11
CA GLU A 209 26.02 -36.36 -4.06
C GLU A 209 25.49 -37.73 -4.56
N SER A 210 24.98 -37.79 -5.79
CA SER A 210 24.53 -39.02 -6.47
C SER A 210 25.65 -39.64 -7.31
#